data_AF-A0A7S2GR02-F1
#
_entry.id   AF-A0A7S2GR02-F1
#
_cell.length_a   1.000
_cell.length_b   1.000
_cell.length_c   1.000
_cell.angle_alpha   90.00
_cell.angle_beta   90.00
_cell.angle_gamma   90.00
#
_symmetry.space_group_name_H-M   'P 1'
#
loop_
_entity.id
_entity.type
_entity.pdbx_description
1 polymer ?
#
loop_
_entity_poly.entity_id
_entity_poly.type
_entity_poly.pdbx_seq_one_letter_code
_entity_poly.pdbx_strand_id
1 'polypeptide(L)'
;SRKESVALPDELAVNIARESNRNMRRAILMLESCHVQRREGHGSSLSADQPVQKTDWELYISQLAAEITREQSPQRLLAAREKLYELLINCIPADVIIKTLALELTKNLDESLKHEVIEWAAFYEHRIAMGSKEIFHLEAFIAKYMAIYKRYLNEMFA
;
A
#
# COMPACT_ATOMS: atom_id res chain seq x y z
N SER A 1 -24.27 2.43 16.88
CA SER A 1 -24.38 3.47 17.92
C SER A 1 -25.03 2.99 19.23
N ARG A 2 -26.24 2.38 19.25
CA ARG A 2 -26.90 2.01 20.53
C ARG A 2 -26.22 0.94 21.39
N LYS A 3 -25.53 -0.04 20.80
CA LYS A 3 -24.90 -1.14 21.55
C LYS A 3 -23.59 -0.76 22.27
N GLU A 4 -22.81 0.14 21.69
CA GLU A 4 -21.50 0.54 22.24
C GLU A 4 -21.48 1.99 22.76
N SER A 5 -22.63 2.68 22.76
CA SER A 5 -22.76 4.08 23.18
C SER A 5 -21.85 5.07 22.43
N VAL A 6 -21.30 4.70 21.28
CA VAL A 6 -20.48 5.57 20.42
C VAL A 6 -21.35 6.27 19.39
N ALA A 7 -21.26 7.60 19.32
CA ALA A 7 -21.78 8.40 18.22
C ALA A 7 -20.78 8.32 17.05
N LEU A 8 -21.19 7.66 15.97
CA LEU A 8 -20.42 7.54 14.73
C LEU A 8 -21.02 8.51 13.70
N PRO A 9 -20.29 9.55 13.27
CA PRO A 9 -20.73 10.41 12.17
C PRO A 9 -20.87 9.62 10.86
N ASP A 10 -21.90 9.93 10.07
CA ASP A 10 -22.19 9.23 8.82
C ASP A 10 -21.06 9.38 7.80
N GLU A 11 -20.44 10.56 7.72
CA GLU A 11 -19.31 10.82 6.81
C GLU A 11 -18.10 9.93 7.14
N LEU A 12 -17.77 9.80 8.43
CA LEU A 12 -16.69 8.93 8.88
C LEU A 12 -17.03 7.46 8.59
N ALA A 13 -18.28 7.04 8.78
CA ALA A 13 -18.72 5.69 8.45
C ALA A 13 -18.57 5.38 6.96
N VAL A 14 -18.92 6.33 6.08
CA VAL A 14 -18.74 6.21 4.64
C VAL A 14 -17.27 6.13 4.27
N ASN A 15 -16.41 6.94 4.89
CA ASN A 15 -14.97 6.92 4.64
C ASN A 15 -14.34 5.59 5.08
N ILE A 16 -14.68 5.08 6.27
CA ILE A 16 -14.24 3.77 6.75
C ILE A 16 -14.73 2.66 5.80
N ALA A 17 -15.99 2.72 5.36
CA ALA A 17 -16.54 1.74 4.43
C ALA A 17 -15.76 1.71 3.10
N ARG A 18 -15.38 2.87 2.57
CA ARG A 18 -14.55 2.98 1.36
C ARG A 18 -13.14 2.41 1.57
N GLU A 19 -12.43 2.85 2.61
CA GLU A 19 -11.05 2.44 2.90
C GLU A 19 -10.92 0.98 3.36
N SER A 20 -12.01 0.38 3.85
CA SER A 20 -12.04 -1.02 4.24
C SER A 20 -11.98 -2.00 3.07
N ASN A 21 -12.13 -1.52 1.82
CA ASN A 21 -12.15 -2.37 0.61
C ASN A 21 -13.12 -3.56 0.74
N ARG A 22 -14.32 -3.31 1.28
CA ARG A 22 -15.38 -4.31 1.53
C ARG A 22 -14.98 -5.43 2.52
N ASN A 23 -13.93 -5.22 3.31
CA ASN A 23 -13.52 -6.13 4.38
C ASN A 23 -14.10 -5.65 5.72
N MET A 24 -15.11 -6.37 6.23
CA MET A 24 -15.81 -6.01 7.46
C MET A 24 -14.88 -6.00 8.70
N ARG A 25 -13.95 -6.96 8.79
CA ARG A 25 -12.98 -6.99 9.90
C ARG A 25 -12.11 -5.74 9.89
N ARG A 26 -11.62 -5.35 8.71
CA ARG A 26 -10.82 -4.14 8.53
C ARG A 26 -11.61 -2.88 8.89
N ALA A 27 -12.87 -2.79 8.47
CA ALA A 27 -13.74 -1.67 8.81
C ALA A 27 -13.93 -1.49 10.33
N ILE A 28 -14.13 -2.60 11.06
CA ILE A 28 -14.30 -2.57 12.52
C ILE A 28 -13.00 -2.13 13.20
N LEU A 29 -11.87 -2.74 12.82
CA LEU A 29 -10.56 -2.36 13.38
C LEU A 29 -10.23 -0.89 13.11
N MET A 30 -10.51 -0.38 11.90
CA MET A 30 -10.34 1.04 11.56
C MET A 30 -11.18 1.94 12.46
N LEU A 31 -12.43 1.57 12.73
CA LEU A 31 -13.32 2.31 13.63
C LEU A 31 -12.77 2.35 15.06
N GLU A 32 -12.33 1.20 15.57
CA GLU A 32 -11.72 1.09 16.90
C GLU A 32 -10.45 1.94 17.01
N SER A 33 -9.54 1.87 16.03
CA SER A 33 -8.34 2.70 15.98
C SER A 33 -8.67 4.19 15.94
N CYS A 34 -9.68 4.58 15.15
CA CYS A 34 -10.14 5.97 15.11
C CYS A 34 -10.68 6.44 16.47
N HIS A 35 -11.38 5.56 17.21
CA HIS A 35 -11.91 5.86 18.53
C HIS A 35 -10.81 6.04 19.59
N VAL A 36 -9.82 5.14 19.62
CA VAL A 36 -8.68 5.21 20.54
C VAL A 36 -7.87 6.49 20.33
N GLN A 37 -7.53 6.82 19.08
CA GLN A 37 -6.74 8.01 18.75
C GLN A 37 -7.41 9.32 19.19
N ARG A 38 -8.75 9.42 19.08
CA ARG A 38 -9.49 10.61 19.54
C ARG A 38 -9.49 10.74 21.05
N ARG A 39 -9.64 9.63 21.77
CA ARG A 39 -9.55 9.59 23.23
C ARG A 39 -8.20 10.10 23.74
N GLU A 40 -7.11 9.80 23.03
CA GLU A 40 -5.76 10.21 23.44
C GLU A 40 -5.43 11.66 23.07
N GLY A 41 -6.08 12.24 22.06
CA GLY A 41 -5.67 13.54 21.49
C GLY A 41 -6.65 14.71 21.60
N HIS A 42 -7.95 14.54 21.33
CA HIS A 42 -8.84 15.67 20.97
C HIS A 42 -10.32 15.46 21.37
N GLY A 43 -10.58 14.94 22.58
CA GLY A 43 -11.92 14.82 23.16
C GLY A 43 -12.60 13.46 22.97
N SER A 44 -13.75 13.27 23.63
CA SER A 44 -14.42 11.96 23.76
C SER A 44 -15.21 11.50 22.53
N SER A 45 -15.33 12.33 21.47
CA SER A 45 -16.21 12.07 20.33
C SER A 45 -15.46 11.99 18.99
N LEU A 46 -15.95 11.09 18.12
CA LEU A 46 -15.47 10.97 16.74
C LEU A 46 -15.91 12.19 15.93
N SER A 47 -15.01 12.72 15.09
CA SER A 47 -15.36 13.79 14.14
C SER A 47 -15.59 13.25 12.74
N ALA A 48 -16.41 13.95 11.97
CA ALA A 48 -16.68 13.64 10.57
C ALA A 48 -15.42 13.71 9.69
N ASP A 49 -14.53 14.68 9.96
CA ASP A 49 -13.30 14.94 9.18
C ASP A 49 -12.05 14.24 9.78
N GLN A 50 -12.24 13.12 10.47
CA GLN A 50 -11.10 12.37 11.00
C GLN A 50 -10.42 11.56 9.87
N PRO A 51 -9.09 11.63 9.72
CA PRO A 51 -8.39 10.74 8.80
C PRO A 51 -8.47 9.30 9.28
N VAL A 52 -8.92 8.40 8.40
CA VAL A 52 -8.95 6.96 8.65
C VAL A 52 -7.51 6.46 8.74
N GLN A 53 -7.16 5.86 9.89
CA GLN A 53 -5.83 5.31 10.10
C GLN A 53 -5.60 4.08 9.20
N LYS A 54 -4.48 4.09 8.50
CA LYS A 54 -3.95 2.92 7.78
C LYS A 54 -3.01 2.16 8.69
N THR A 55 -2.83 0.87 8.42
CA THR A 55 -1.88 0.06 9.19
C THR A 55 -0.44 0.40 8.83
N ASP A 56 0.48 0.24 9.78
CA ASP A 56 1.89 0.62 9.60
C ASP A 56 2.55 -0.01 8.36
N TRP A 57 2.28 -1.29 8.08
CA TRP A 57 2.83 -1.98 6.92
C TRP A 57 2.31 -1.41 5.58
N GLU A 58 1.09 -0.88 5.53
CA GLU A 58 0.54 -0.22 4.34
C GLU A 58 1.19 1.13 4.10
N LEU A 59 1.40 1.90 5.17
CA LEU A 59 2.14 3.17 5.11
C LEU A 59 3.58 2.92 4.66
N TYR A 60 4.19 1.84 5.15
CA TYR A 60 5.53 1.44 4.77
C TYR A 60 5.65 1.07 3.28
N ILE A 61 4.67 0.34 2.74
CA ILE A 61 4.58 0.05 1.29
C ILE A 61 4.32 1.34 0.49
N SER A 62 3.48 2.25 0.99
CA SER A 62 3.23 3.53 0.33
C SER A 62 4.47 4.41 0.26
N GLN A 63 5.27 4.43 1.33
CA GLN A 63 6.57 5.08 1.34
C GLN A 63 7.54 4.42 0.35
N LEU A 64 7.60 3.09 0.31
CA LEU A 64 8.42 2.36 -0.65
C LEU A 64 8.04 2.73 -2.11
N ALA A 65 6.74 2.73 -2.42
CA ALA A 65 6.21 3.12 -3.74
C ALA A 65 6.66 4.52 -4.16
N ALA A 66 6.57 5.49 -3.23
CA ALA A 66 7.02 6.86 -3.47
C ALA A 66 8.53 6.94 -3.72
N GLU A 67 9.33 6.21 -2.94
CA GLU A 67 10.80 6.21 -3.07
C GLU A 67 11.28 5.61 -4.39
N ILE A 68 10.70 4.50 -4.84
CA ILE A 68 11.07 3.84 -6.10
C ILE A 68 10.54 4.59 -7.33
N THR A 69 9.50 5.40 -7.17
CA THR A 69 8.99 6.30 -8.22
C THR A 69 9.83 7.58 -8.31
N ARG A 70 10.36 8.05 -7.18
CA ARG A 70 11.24 9.22 -7.14
C ARG A 70 12.60 8.97 -7.77
N GLU A 71 13.15 7.77 -7.63
CA GLU A 71 14.52 7.46 -8.07
C GLU A 71 14.66 6.04 -8.64
N GLN A 72 15.19 5.90 -9.85
CA GLN A 72 15.45 4.62 -10.52
C GLN A 72 16.95 4.37 -10.66
N SER A 73 17.60 4.12 -9.52
CA SER A 73 19.03 3.81 -9.39
C SER A 73 19.26 2.42 -8.75
N PRO A 74 20.40 1.75 -9.03
CA PRO A 74 20.75 0.50 -8.35
C PRO A 74 20.85 0.65 -6.82
N GLN A 75 21.29 1.80 -6.33
CA GLN A 75 21.34 2.11 -4.90
C GLN A 75 19.94 2.14 -4.30
N ARG A 76 18.97 2.76 -5.00
CA ARG A 76 17.56 2.76 -4.56
C ARG A 76 16.96 1.37 -4.56
N LEU A 77 17.30 0.53 -5.54
CA LEU A 77 16.84 -0.86 -5.58
C LEU A 77 17.38 -1.67 -4.38
N LEU A 78 18.64 -1.44 -3.98
CA LEU A 78 19.22 -2.07 -2.80
C LEU A 78 18.49 -1.64 -1.51
N ALA A 79 18.22 -0.35 -1.35
CA ALA A 79 17.42 0.15 -0.22
C ALA A 79 15.98 -0.42 -0.23
N ALA A 80 15.37 -0.54 -1.41
CA ALA A 80 14.06 -1.18 -1.55
C ALA A 80 14.07 -2.65 -1.11
N ARG A 81 15.16 -3.37 -1.40
CA ARG A 81 15.36 -4.75 -0.94
C ARG A 81 15.37 -4.85 0.59
N GLU A 82 16.05 -3.93 1.28
CA GLU A 82 16.06 -3.87 2.76
C GLU A 82 14.64 -3.69 3.32
N LYS A 83 13.85 -2.79 2.74
CA LYS A 83 12.44 -2.58 3.11
C LYS A 83 11.58 -3.84 2.89
N LEU A 84 11.79 -4.53 1.78
CA LEU A 84 11.10 -5.80 1.52
C LEU A 84 11.46 -6.87 2.56
N TYR A 85 12.72 -6.92 3.02
CA TYR A 85 13.10 -7.81 4.12
C TYR A 85 12.38 -7.47 5.41
N GLU A 86 12.29 -6.19 5.78
CA GLU A 86 11.55 -5.79 6.99
C GLU A 86 10.09 -6.23 6.94
N LEU A 87 9.42 -6.07 5.80
CA LEU A 87 8.03 -6.53 5.62
C LEU A 87 7.91 -8.06 5.77
N LEU A 88 8.80 -8.82 5.13
CA LEU A 88 8.78 -10.29 5.20
C LEU A 88 9.11 -10.82 6.61
N ILE A 89 10.07 -10.19 7.30
CA ILE A 89 10.45 -10.54 8.69
C ILE A 89 9.28 -10.29 9.64
N ASN A 90 8.49 -9.24 9.40
CA ASN A 90 7.27 -8.94 10.16
C ASN A 90 6.06 -9.79 9.70
N CYS A 91 6.29 -10.90 9.00
CA CYS A 91 5.28 -11.87 8.58
C CYS A 91 4.18 -11.28 7.68
N ILE A 92 4.48 -10.25 6.89
CA ILE A 92 3.57 -9.78 5.84
C ILE A 92 3.75 -10.69 4.61
N PRO A 93 2.68 -11.39 4.15
CA PRO A 93 2.79 -12.30 3.01
C PRO A 93 3.24 -11.60 1.72
N ALA A 94 4.10 -12.24 0.93
CA ALA A 94 4.66 -11.64 -0.28
C ALA A 94 3.59 -11.30 -1.35
N ASP A 95 2.53 -12.10 -1.45
CA ASP A 95 1.41 -11.83 -2.35
C ASP A 95 0.64 -10.56 -1.93
N VAL A 96 0.51 -10.30 -0.63
CA VAL A 96 -0.06 -9.06 -0.10
C VAL A 96 0.85 -7.88 -0.41
N ILE A 97 2.16 -8.04 -0.24
CA ILE A 97 3.14 -6.98 -0.53
C ILE A 97 3.07 -6.58 -2.01
N ILE A 98 3.15 -7.52 -2.94
CA ILE A 98 3.18 -7.21 -4.37
C ILE A 98 1.86 -6.60 -4.86
N LYS A 99 0.70 -7.13 -4.41
CA LYS A 99 -0.62 -6.57 -4.76
C LYS A 99 -0.76 -5.14 -4.27
N THR A 100 -0.42 -4.91 -2.99
CA THR A 100 -0.55 -3.58 -2.37
C THR A 100 0.40 -2.59 -3.04
N LEU A 101 1.65 -2.99 -3.29
CA LEU A 101 2.64 -2.15 -3.97
C LEU A 101 2.22 -1.81 -5.40
N ALA A 102 1.76 -2.81 -6.19
CA ALA A 102 1.31 -2.57 -7.56
C ALA A 102 0.13 -1.59 -7.62
N LEU A 103 -0.88 -1.77 -6.78
CA LEU A 103 -2.02 -0.85 -6.69
C LEU A 103 -1.58 0.56 -6.27
N GLU A 104 -0.65 0.67 -5.32
CA GLU A 104 -0.13 1.98 -4.90
C GLU A 104 0.60 2.70 -6.03
N LEU A 105 1.44 1.99 -6.78
CA LEU A 105 2.16 2.54 -7.93
C LEU A 105 1.20 3.04 -9.01
N THR A 106 0.10 2.32 -9.28
CA THR A 106 -0.86 2.72 -10.32
C THR A 106 -1.57 4.06 -10.07
N LYS A 107 -1.57 4.57 -8.83
CA LYS A 107 -2.25 5.84 -8.51
C LYS A 107 -1.64 7.06 -9.22
N ASN A 108 -0.34 7.00 -9.51
CA ASN A 108 0.43 8.13 -10.06
C ASN A 108 0.97 7.87 -11.47
N LEU A 109 0.45 6.83 -12.15
CA LEU A 109 0.89 6.45 -13.51
C LEU A 109 -0.16 6.80 -14.55
N ASP A 110 0.30 7.03 -15.79
CA ASP A 110 -0.58 7.12 -16.96
C ASP A 110 -1.19 5.76 -17.32
N GLU A 111 -2.33 5.77 -18.01
CA GLU A 111 -3.11 4.56 -18.31
C GLU A 111 -2.32 3.50 -19.11
N SER A 112 -1.45 3.94 -20.03
CA SER A 112 -0.56 3.05 -20.79
C SER A 112 0.44 2.31 -19.90
N LEU A 113 1.02 3.00 -18.92
CA LEU A 113 1.96 2.44 -17.96
C LEU A 113 1.27 1.52 -16.96
N LYS A 114 0.05 1.86 -16.53
CA LYS A 114 -0.71 1.02 -15.59
C LYS A 114 -0.89 -0.39 -16.14
N HIS A 115 -1.22 -0.52 -17.42
CA HIS A 115 -1.39 -1.83 -18.04
C HIS A 115 -0.10 -2.67 -17.96
N GLU A 116 1.04 -2.11 -18.40
CA GLU A 116 2.34 -2.79 -18.36
C GLU A 116 2.74 -3.16 -16.93
N VAL A 117 2.58 -2.24 -15.97
CA VAL A 117 2.93 -2.48 -14.56
C VAL A 117 2.08 -3.58 -13.93
N ILE A 118 0.77 -3.60 -14.20
CA ILE A 118 -0.14 -4.65 -13.69
C ILE A 118 0.16 -6.01 -14.32
N GLU A 119 0.49 -6.07 -15.61
CA GLU A 119 0.91 -7.30 -16.28
C GLU A 119 2.15 -7.90 -15.59
N TRP A 120 3.18 -7.09 -15.36
CA TRP A 120 4.38 -7.55 -14.67
C TRP A 120 4.12 -7.91 -13.20
N ALA A 121 3.25 -7.17 -12.51
CA ALA A 121 2.85 -7.51 -11.15
C ALA A 121 2.21 -8.91 -11.08
N ALA A 122 1.27 -9.21 -11.98
CA ALA A 122 0.63 -10.52 -12.07
C ALA A 122 1.63 -11.63 -12.44
N PHE A 123 2.55 -11.35 -13.37
CA PHE A 123 3.60 -12.31 -13.73
C PHE A 123 4.50 -12.67 -12.54
N TYR A 124 4.98 -11.68 -11.78
CA TYR A 124 5.83 -11.93 -10.61
C TYR A 124 5.05 -12.50 -9.43
N GLU A 125 3.78 -12.15 -9.23
CA GLU A 125 2.91 -12.79 -8.24
C GLU A 125 2.78 -14.29 -8.50
N HIS A 126 2.51 -14.68 -9.76
CA HIS A 126 2.45 -16.08 -10.13
C HIS A 126 3.78 -16.82 -9.86
N ARG A 127 4.91 -16.15 -10.09
CA ARG A 127 6.24 -16.69 -9.79
C ARG A 127 6.50 -16.83 -8.29
N ILE A 128 6.00 -15.91 -7.46
CA ILE A 128 6.02 -16.04 -5.99
C ILE A 128 5.32 -17.33 -5.57
N ALA A 129 4.14 -17.61 -6.13
CA ALA A 129 3.36 -18.81 -5.79
C ALA A 129 4.03 -20.12 -6.21
N MET A 130 4.86 -20.12 -7.26
CA MET A 130 5.58 -21.31 -7.72
C MET A 130 7.01 -21.43 -7.18
N GLY A 131 7.56 -20.36 -6.63
CA GLY A 131 8.97 -20.24 -6.24
C GLY A 131 9.23 -20.60 -4.79
N SER A 132 10.52 -20.66 -4.42
CA SER A 132 10.95 -20.95 -3.03
C SER A 132 11.40 -19.71 -2.25
N LYS A 133 11.88 -18.65 -2.93
CA LYS A 133 12.39 -17.42 -2.29
C LYS A 133 11.64 -16.19 -2.81
N GLU A 134 10.62 -15.78 -2.06
CA GLU A 134 9.71 -14.69 -2.41
C GLU A 134 10.44 -13.37 -2.69
N ILE A 135 11.48 -13.05 -1.91
CA ILE A 135 12.27 -11.82 -2.03
C ILE A 135 12.85 -11.60 -3.44
N PHE A 136 13.23 -12.67 -4.15
CA PHE A 136 13.79 -12.55 -5.49
C PHE A 136 12.74 -12.07 -6.50
N HIS A 137 11.50 -12.50 -6.33
CA HIS A 137 10.42 -12.12 -7.22
C HIS A 137 9.91 -10.70 -6.92
N LEU A 138 9.85 -10.32 -5.64
CA LEU A 138 9.52 -8.97 -5.21
C LEU A 138 10.55 -7.94 -5.72
N GLU A 139 11.83 -8.22 -5.54
CA GLU A 139 12.91 -7.36 -6.04
C GLU A 139 12.89 -7.27 -7.57
N ALA A 140 12.67 -8.40 -8.26
CA ALA A 140 12.59 -8.42 -9.72
C ALA A 140 11.42 -7.58 -10.25
N PHE A 141 10.27 -7.59 -9.57
CA PHE A 141 9.15 -6.71 -9.90
C PHE A 141 9.53 -5.23 -9.74
N ILE A 142 10.15 -4.85 -8.62
CA ILE A 142 10.59 -3.46 -8.39
C ILE A 142 11.61 -3.03 -9.46
N ALA A 143 12.60 -3.87 -9.77
CA ALA A 143 13.59 -3.59 -10.80
C ALA A 143 12.93 -3.41 -12.18
N LYS A 144 11.93 -4.24 -12.49
CA LYS A 144 11.17 -4.15 -13.75
C LYS A 144 10.36 -2.85 -13.81
N TYR A 145 9.67 -2.49 -12.73
CA TYR A 145 8.96 -1.21 -12.61
C TYR A 145 9.92 -0.02 -12.81
N MET A 146 11.06 0.01 -12.11
CA MET A 146 12.05 1.07 -12.25
C MET A 146 12.55 1.21 -13.68
N ALA A 147 12.78 0.10 -14.39
CA ALA A 147 13.22 0.13 -15.78
C ALA A 147 12.14 0.70 -16.72
N ILE A 148 10.88 0.28 -16.56
CA ILE A 148 9.74 0.77 -17.34
C ILE A 148 9.55 2.27 -17.11
N TYR A 149 9.51 2.68 -15.84
CA TYR A 149 9.27 4.08 -15.47
C TYR A 149 10.40 5.00 -15.94
N LYS A 150 11.66 4.56 -15.82
CA LYS A 150 12.82 5.32 -16.31
C LYS A 150 12.81 5.47 -17.83
N ARG A 151 12.44 4.41 -18.57
CA ARG A 151 12.26 4.48 -20.03
C ARG A 151 11.21 5.52 -20.40
N TYR A 152 10.06 5.48 -19.74
CA TYR A 152 8.99 6.45 -19.95
C TYR A 152 9.43 7.89 -19.67
N LEU A 153 10.13 8.15 -18.56
CA LEU A 153 10.65 9.50 -18.28
C LEU A 153 11.61 9.96 -19.38
N ASN A 154 12.50 9.08 -19.84
CA ASN A 154 13.42 9.42 -20.93
C ASN A 154 12.68 9.74 -22.23
N GLU A 155 11.61 9.00 -22.57
CA GLU A 155 10.79 9.26 -23.75
C GLU A 155 9.96 10.54 -23.63
N MET A 156 9.53 10.90 -22.41
CA MET A 156 8.76 12.11 -22.15
C MET A 156 9.61 13.39 -22.18
N PHE A 157 10.90 13.29 -21.83
CA PHE A 157 11.85 14.40 -21.82
C PHE A 157 12.82 14.43 -23.01
N ALA A 158 12.69 13.48 -23.95
CA ALA A 158 13.42 13.46 -25.23
C ALA A 158 12.69 14.29 -26.28
#